data_AF-A0A1T8GNK0-F1
#
_entry.id   AF-A0A1T8GNK0-F1
#
_cell.length_a   1.000
_cell.length_b   1.000
_cell.length_c   1.000
_cell.angle_alpha   90.00
_cell.angle_beta   90.00
_cell.angle_gamma   90.00
#
_symmetry.space_group_name_H-M   'P 1'
#
loop_
_entity.id
_entity.type
_entity.pdbx_description
1 polymer ?
#
loop_
_entity_poly.entity_id
_entity_poly.type
_entity_poly.pdbx_seq_one_letter_code
_entity_poly.pdbx_strand_id
1 'polypeptide(L)'
;MYATGAVLLPFFSFMTFLIAVPTGIKFFNWIGTMWKGQLTFETPMIFSVGFLVTFLFGGLTGVLLAMPPVDFHVTDSYFVIAHFHYVLFGTIVFATYAGIYFWFPKMTGRLLDERLGKFHFWLTFIGFHSTFLVQHWLGNQGMPRRYADYLPTDGFTFLNSFSTVGAFILGASTLPFLWNVFKSYRYGEVVTVDDPWGYGNSLEWATSCPPPRHNFSELPRIRSERPAFELHYPHMSERMRAEAHVGGGH
;
A
#
# COMPACT_ATOMS: atom_id res chain seq x y z
N MET A 1 -26.12 -3.46 -1.82
CA MET A 1 -27.55 -3.85 -1.82
C MET A 1 -28.18 -3.73 -3.20
N TYR A 2 -27.41 -3.60 -4.29
CA TYR A 2 -28.00 -3.42 -5.63
C TYR A 2 -28.87 -4.63 -6.02
N ALA A 3 -28.40 -5.84 -5.76
CA ALA A 3 -29.12 -7.08 -6.05
C ALA A 3 -30.43 -7.29 -5.25
N THR A 4 -30.70 -6.50 -4.20
CA THR A 4 -31.90 -6.70 -3.35
C THR A 4 -33.18 -6.16 -3.98
N GLY A 5 -33.08 -5.28 -5.00
CA GLY A 5 -34.23 -4.64 -5.63
C GLY A 5 -34.96 -3.58 -4.78
N ALA A 6 -34.47 -3.30 -3.56
CA ALA A 6 -35.17 -2.45 -2.58
C ALA A 6 -34.52 -1.08 -2.34
N VAL A 7 -33.58 -0.65 -3.21
CA VAL A 7 -32.81 0.59 -3.03
C VAL A 7 -32.89 1.49 -4.26
N LEU A 8 -32.73 2.80 -4.05
CA LEU A 8 -32.66 3.79 -5.12
C LEU A 8 -31.33 3.67 -5.90
N LEU A 9 -31.29 2.74 -6.87
CA LEU A 9 -30.07 2.38 -7.60
C LEU A 9 -29.29 3.57 -8.17
N PRO A 10 -29.91 4.53 -8.89
CA PRO A 10 -29.16 5.61 -9.52
C PRO A 10 -28.45 6.51 -8.52
N PHE A 11 -29.08 6.80 -7.38
CA PHE A 11 -28.49 7.64 -6.34
C PHE A 11 -27.24 7.00 -5.75
N PHE A 12 -27.35 5.75 -5.31
CA PHE A 12 -26.21 5.06 -4.69
C PHE A 12 -25.09 4.81 -5.68
N SER A 13 -25.41 4.38 -6.91
CA SER A 13 -24.42 4.18 -7.96
C SER A 13 -23.66 5.47 -8.27
N PHE A 14 -24.37 6.57 -8.49
CA PHE A 14 -23.77 7.88 -8.75
C PHE A 14 -22.84 8.33 -7.60
N MET A 15 -23.31 8.23 -6.35
CA MET A 15 -22.51 8.59 -5.18
C MET A 15 -21.28 7.69 -5.01
N THR A 16 -21.37 6.39 -5.34
CA THR A 16 -20.21 5.49 -5.33
C THR A 16 -19.17 5.90 -6.37
N PHE A 17 -19.58 6.28 -7.59
CA PHE A 17 -18.62 6.83 -8.58
C PHE A 17 -17.97 8.13 -8.09
N LEU A 18 -18.72 8.98 -7.40
CA LEU A 18 -18.19 10.23 -6.88
C LEU A 18 -17.05 10.01 -5.87
N ILE A 19 -17.09 8.93 -5.07
CA ILE A 19 -16.00 8.57 -4.13
C ILE A 19 -14.72 8.16 -4.89
N ALA A 20 -14.85 7.58 -6.08
CA ALA A 20 -13.70 7.19 -6.89
C ALA A 20 -12.91 8.41 -7.38
N VAL A 21 -13.55 9.57 -7.55
CA VAL A 21 -12.91 10.80 -8.08
C VAL A 21 -11.84 11.35 -7.12
N PRO A 22 -12.11 11.68 -5.83
CA PRO A 22 -11.07 12.12 -4.90
C PRO A 22 -9.96 11.09 -4.70
N THR A 23 -10.31 9.80 -4.75
CA THR A 23 -9.32 8.72 -4.69
C THR A 23 -8.39 8.76 -5.89
N GLY A 24 -8.93 8.97 -7.10
CA GLY A 24 -8.14 9.19 -8.31
C GLY A 24 -7.22 10.40 -8.20
N ILE A 25 -7.68 11.52 -7.63
CA ILE A 25 -6.85 12.71 -7.40
C ILE A 25 -5.66 12.37 -6.49
N LYS A 26 -5.85 11.59 -5.41
CA LYS A 26 -4.75 11.14 -4.55
C LYS A 26 -3.73 10.31 -5.33
N PHE A 27 -4.18 9.41 -6.21
CA PHE A 27 -3.30 8.63 -7.09
C PHE A 27 -2.43 9.50 -7.99
N PHE A 28 -3.04 10.49 -8.65
CA PHE A 28 -2.29 11.40 -9.50
C PHE A 28 -1.30 12.26 -8.69
N ASN A 29 -1.64 12.65 -7.47
CA ASN A 29 -0.72 13.36 -6.58
C ASN A 29 0.47 12.48 -6.17
N TRP A 30 0.25 11.19 -5.87
CA TRP A 30 1.34 10.27 -5.55
C TRP A 30 2.26 10.03 -6.74
N ILE A 31 1.70 9.80 -7.93
CA ILE A 31 2.48 9.67 -9.17
C ILE A 31 3.23 10.97 -9.45
N GLY A 32 2.58 12.13 -9.32
CA GLY A 32 3.18 13.44 -9.49
C GLY A 32 4.30 13.73 -8.48
N THR A 33 4.21 13.19 -7.26
CA THR A 33 5.26 13.32 -6.23
C THR A 33 6.50 12.49 -6.59
N MET A 34 6.32 11.32 -7.20
CA MET A 34 7.43 10.49 -7.68
C MET A 34 8.00 11.01 -9.01
N TRP A 35 7.19 11.71 -9.81
CA TRP A 35 7.57 12.25 -11.11
C TRP A 35 8.67 13.32 -10.99
N LYS A 36 9.69 13.25 -11.84
CA LYS A 36 10.91 14.09 -11.79
C LYS A 36 11.71 14.00 -10.48
N GLY A 37 11.37 13.08 -9.57
CA GLY A 37 12.17 12.77 -8.39
C GLY A 37 13.34 11.83 -8.70
N GLN A 38 14.32 11.79 -7.80
CA GLN A 38 15.39 10.80 -7.82
C GLN A 38 14.99 9.62 -6.92
N LEU A 39 14.51 8.54 -7.53
CA LEU A 39 13.96 7.40 -6.80
C LEU A 39 15.05 6.39 -6.41
N THR A 40 15.06 6.00 -5.14
CA THR A 40 15.79 4.84 -4.62
C THR A 40 14.79 3.80 -4.12
N PHE A 41 15.02 2.54 -4.45
CA PHE A 41 14.08 1.44 -4.18
C PHE A 41 14.50 0.61 -2.97
N GLU A 42 14.57 1.27 -1.82
CA GLU A 42 14.67 0.57 -0.54
C GLU A 42 13.31 0.00 -0.13
N THR A 43 13.34 -0.91 0.86
CA THR A 43 12.17 -1.69 1.26
C THR A 43 10.90 -0.86 1.52
N PRO A 44 10.91 0.27 2.26
CA PRO A 44 9.68 1.06 2.44
C PRO A 44 9.12 1.63 1.12
N MET A 45 9.99 1.98 0.17
CA MET A 45 9.58 2.52 -1.13
C MET A 45 8.97 1.43 -2.04
N ILE A 46 9.58 0.24 -2.11
CA ILE A 46 9.03 -0.85 -2.94
C ILE A 46 7.67 -1.33 -2.43
N PHE A 47 7.44 -1.37 -1.12
CA PHE A 47 6.12 -1.69 -0.56
C PHE A 47 5.09 -0.60 -0.87
N SER A 48 5.50 0.67 -0.86
CA SER A 48 4.63 1.79 -1.27
C SER A 48 4.25 1.71 -2.75
N VAL A 49 5.19 1.34 -3.62
CA VAL A 49 4.91 1.10 -5.05
C VAL A 49 4.02 -0.14 -5.24
N GLY A 50 4.28 -1.21 -4.49
CA GLY A 50 3.42 -2.40 -4.49
C GLY A 50 1.97 -2.06 -4.11
N PHE A 51 1.79 -1.21 -3.09
CA PHE A 51 0.49 -0.64 -2.72
C PHE A 51 -0.17 0.08 -3.91
N LEU A 52 0.54 0.98 -4.59
CA LEU A 52 0.00 1.71 -5.74
C LEU A 52 -0.48 0.76 -6.84
N VAL A 53 0.30 -0.28 -7.15
CA VAL A 53 -0.06 -1.28 -8.16
C VAL A 53 -1.30 -2.08 -7.76
N THR A 54 -1.31 -2.68 -6.56
CA THR A 54 -2.43 -3.50 -6.11
C THR A 54 -3.71 -2.68 -5.94
N PHE A 55 -3.60 -1.49 -5.35
CA PHE A 55 -4.76 -0.65 -5.12
C PHE A 55 -5.32 -0.10 -6.43
N LEU A 56 -4.50 0.16 -7.45
CA LEU A 56 -4.99 0.55 -8.77
C LEU A 56 -5.91 -0.52 -9.37
N PHE A 57 -5.48 -1.79 -9.38
CA PHE A 57 -6.34 -2.89 -9.86
C PHE A 57 -7.63 -3.00 -9.03
N GLY A 58 -7.54 -2.87 -7.70
CA GLY A 58 -8.71 -2.86 -6.82
C GLY A 58 -9.66 -1.68 -7.07
N GLY A 59 -9.11 -0.49 -7.30
CA GLY A 59 -9.88 0.71 -7.61
C GLY A 59 -10.63 0.60 -8.94
N LEU A 60 -9.97 0.06 -9.97
CA LEU A 60 -10.60 -0.19 -11.27
C LEU A 60 -11.77 -1.17 -11.15
N THR A 61 -11.62 -2.26 -10.40
CA THR A 61 -12.73 -3.21 -10.16
C THR A 61 -13.81 -2.62 -9.25
N GLY A 62 -13.48 -1.68 -8.38
CA GLY A 62 -14.45 -0.95 -7.56
C GLY A 62 -15.40 -0.08 -8.39
N VAL A 63 -14.87 0.58 -9.43
CA VAL A 63 -15.70 1.34 -10.38
C VAL A 63 -16.61 0.40 -11.17
N LEU A 64 -16.14 -0.79 -11.55
CA LEU A 64 -16.99 -1.81 -12.19
C LEU A 64 -18.13 -2.27 -11.26
N LEU A 65 -17.84 -2.54 -9.99
CA LEU A 65 -18.85 -2.92 -8.99
C LEU A 65 -19.82 -1.78 -8.64
N ALA A 66 -19.45 -0.52 -8.89
CA ALA A 66 -20.34 0.62 -8.71
C ALA A 66 -21.44 0.70 -9.78
N MET A 67 -21.32 -0.06 -10.88
CA MET A 67 -22.32 -0.16 -11.96
C MET A 67 -23.35 -1.27 -11.63
N PRO A 68 -24.64 -0.94 -11.38
CA PRO A 68 -25.65 -1.96 -11.07
C PRO A 68 -25.80 -3.07 -12.11
N PRO A 69 -25.76 -2.81 -13.44
CA PRO A 69 -25.87 -3.88 -14.43
C PRO A 69 -24.74 -4.92 -14.36
N VAL A 70 -23.53 -4.47 -13.99
CA VAL A 70 -22.38 -5.37 -13.79
C VAL A 70 -22.52 -6.07 -12.44
N ASP A 71 -22.80 -5.32 -11.38
CA ASP A 71 -22.95 -5.86 -10.03
C ASP A 71 -24.03 -6.94 -9.96
N PHE A 72 -25.14 -6.85 -10.70
CA PHE A 72 -26.15 -7.91 -10.70
C PHE A 72 -25.60 -9.30 -11.06
N HIS A 73 -24.58 -9.39 -11.91
CA HIS A 73 -23.93 -10.67 -12.24
C HIS A 73 -22.89 -11.09 -11.22
N VAL A 74 -22.09 -10.14 -10.72
CA VAL A 74 -20.91 -10.44 -9.89
C VAL A 74 -21.11 -10.23 -8.39
N THR A 75 -22.26 -9.71 -7.97
CA THR A 75 -22.62 -9.54 -6.57
C THR A 75 -22.58 -10.89 -5.87
N ASP A 76 -22.10 -10.91 -4.63
CA ASP A 76 -21.89 -12.15 -3.89
C ASP A 76 -21.04 -13.23 -4.59
N SER A 77 -20.18 -12.85 -5.55
CA SER A 77 -19.22 -13.77 -6.18
C SER A 77 -17.79 -13.60 -5.68
N TYR A 78 -16.90 -14.49 -6.13
CA TYR A 78 -15.45 -14.34 -5.93
C TYR A 78 -14.87 -13.06 -6.54
N PHE A 79 -15.56 -12.41 -7.49
CA PHE A 79 -15.12 -11.12 -8.03
C PHE A 79 -15.13 -10.03 -6.95
N VAL A 80 -16.16 -10.01 -6.10
CA VAL A 80 -16.26 -9.08 -4.96
C VAL A 80 -15.19 -9.39 -3.90
N ILE A 81 -14.89 -10.68 -3.67
CA ILE A 81 -13.80 -11.10 -2.78
C ILE A 81 -12.46 -10.57 -3.32
N ALA A 82 -12.18 -10.83 -4.60
CA ALA A 82 -10.95 -10.42 -5.25
C ALA A 82 -10.79 -8.89 -5.22
N HIS A 83 -11.84 -8.15 -5.60
CA HIS A 83 -11.88 -6.69 -5.49
C HIS A 83 -11.50 -6.20 -4.09
N PHE A 84 -12.19 -6.72 -3.07
CA PHE A 84 -11.96 -6.30 -1.68
C PHE A 84 -10.53 -6.60 -1.23
N HIS A 85 -9.98 -7.76 -1.59
CA HIS A 85 -8.58 -8.08 -1.25
C HIS A 85 -7.60 -7.17 -1.99
N TYR A 86 -7.80 -6.85 -3.27
CA TYR A 86 -6.93 -5.90 -3.98
C TYR A 86 -6.93 -4.50 -3.36
N VAL A 87 -8.08 -4.01 -2.89
CA VAL A 87 -8.17 -2.72 -2.22
C VAL A 87 -7.59 -2.78 -0.79
N LEU A 88 -8.11 -3.69 0.04
CA LEU A 88 -7.80 -3.77 1.47
C LEU A 88 -6.40 -4.30 1.73
N PHE A 89 -5.95 -5.32 1.00
CA PHE A 89 -4.60 -5.85 1.19
C PHE A 89 -3.55 -4.82 0.77
N GLY A 90 -3.84 -4.03 -0.27
CA GLY A 90 -3.04 -2.86 -0.64
C GLY A 90 -2.94 -1.87 0.53
N THR A 91 -4.07 -1.37 1.03
CA THR A 91 -4.07 -0.32 2.07
C THR A 91 -3.58 -0.80 3.43
N ILE A 92 -3.91 -2.02 3.83
CA ILE A 92 -3.56 -2.53 5.15
C ILE A 92 -2.21 -3.19 5.10
N VAL A 93 -2.01 -4.21 4.26
CA VAL A 93 -0.80 -5.04 4.35
C VAL A 93 0.40 -4.36 3.71
N PHE A 94 0.30 -3.93 2.45
CA PHE A 94 1.44 -3.27 1.79
C PHE A 94 1.81 -1.95 2.47
N ALA A 95 0.84 -1.10 2.81
CA ALA A 95 1.15 0.17 3.47
C ALA A 95 1.61 -0.01 4.93
N THR A 96 1.08 -1.00 5.67
CA THR A 96 1.61 -1.30 7.02
C THR A 96 3.02 -1.83 6.94
N TYR A 97 3.34 -2.71 5.99
CA TYR A 97 4.73 -3.13 5.82
C TYR A 97 5.64 -1.98 5.40
N ALA A 98 5.22 -1.12 4.46
CA ALA A 98 5.96 0.10 4.14
C ALA A 98 6.23 0.94 5.40
N GLY A 99 5.19 1.13 6.23
CA GLY A 99 5.29 1.85 7.48
C GLY A 99 6.20 1.18 8.51
N ILE A 100 6.11 -0.14 8.67
CA ILE A 100 6.99 -0.88 9.58
C ILE A 100 8.44 -0.72 9.10
N TYR A 101 8.74 -0.99 7.83
CA TYR A 101 10.10 -0.82 7.32
C TYR A 101 10.60 0.62 7.47
N PHE A 102 9.75 1.63 7.28
CA PHE A 102 10.10 3.04 7.40
C PHE A 102 10.32 3.50 8.85
N TRP A 103 9.41 3.18 9.77
CA TRP A 103 9.43 3.65 11.16
C TRP A 103 10.12 2.69 12.14
N PHE A 104 10.47 1.46 11.76
CA PHE A 104 11.19 0.55 12.63
C PHE A 104 12.52 1.10 13.17
N PRO A 105 13.41 1.70 12.35
CA PRO A 105 14.62 2.34 12.88
C PRO A 105 14.29 3.53 13.78
N LYS A 106 13.19 4.23 13.51
CA LYS A 106 12.74 5.33 14.37
C LYS A 106 12.30 4.84 15.74
N MET A 107 11.55 3.75 15.81
CA MET A 107 10.99 3.23 17.06
C MET A 107 12.00 2.42 17.87
N THR A 108 12.96 1.75 17.22
CA THR A 108 13.86 0.77 17.86
C THR A 108 15.34 1.17 17.85
N GLY A 109 15.72 2.18 17.05
CA GLY A 109 17.11 2.57 16.85
C GLY A 109 17.92 1.58 16.01
N ARG A 110 17.28 0.66 15.28
CA ARG A 110 17.96 -0.34 14.45
C ARG A 110 17.34 -0.47 13.06
N LEU A 111 18.15 -0.67 12.04
CA LEU A 111 17.68 -0.92 10.68
C LEU A 111 17.23 -2.38 10.50
N LEU A 112 16.21 -2.57 9.67
CA LEU A 112 15.81 -3.88 9.16
C LEU A 112 16.75 -4.31 8.01
N ASP A 113 16.92 -5.62 7.83
CA ASP A 113 17.73 -6.17 6.76
C ASP A 113 17.04 -5.96 5.39
N GLU A 114 17.61 -5.11 4.54
CA GLU A 114 17.08 -4.76 3.22
C GLU A 114 16.98 -5.95 2.26
N ARG A 115 17.90 -6.91 2.33
CA ARG A 115 17.86 -8.09 1.43
C ARG A 115 16.67 -8.98 1.79
N LEU A 116 16.46 -9.16 3.10
CA LEU A 116 15.37 -9.96 3.62
C LEU A 116 14.02 -9.23 3.47
N GLY A 117 14.02 -7.91 3.55
CA GLY A 117 12.87 -7.05 3.23
C GLY A 117 12.44 -7.12 1.77
N LYS A 118 13.39 -7.08 0.83
CA LYS A 118 13.15 -7.27 -0.60
C LYS A 118 12.64 -8.69 -0.92
N PHE A 119 13.18 -9.71 -0.25
CA PHE A 119 12.67 -11.08 -0.39
C PHE A 119 11.23 -11.22 0.11
N HIS A 120 10.93 -10.64 1.28
CA HIS A 120 9.57 -10.57 1.82
C HIS A 120 8.62 -9.86 0.84
N PHE A 121 9.03 -8.73 0.26
CA PHE A 121 8.24 -8.00 -0.73
C PHE A 121 7.85 -8.89 -1.92
N TRP A 122 8.83 -9.54 -2.57
CA TRP A 122 8.56 -10.31 -3.77
C TRP A 122 7.70 -11.55 -3.51
N LEU A 123 7.91 -12.24 -2.39
CA LEU A 123 7.03 -13.35 -1.99
C LEU A 123 5.59 -12.87 -1.76
N THR A 124 5.41 -11.76 -1.04
CA THR A 124 4.09 -11.18 -0.79
C THR A 124 3.45 -10.72 -2.10
N PHE A 125 4.19 -10.00 -2.95
CA PHE A 125 3.67 -9.45 -4.20
C PHE A 125 3.25 -10.54 -5.19
N ILE A 126 4.12 -11.54 -5.42
CA ILE A 126 3.82 -12.65 -6.33
C ILE A 126 2.71 -13.53 -5.75
N GLY A 127 2.83 -13.93 -4.48
CA GLY A 127 1.82 -14.76 -3.80
C GLY A 127 0.44 -14.10 -3.82
N PHE A 128 0.37 -12.79 -3.56
CA PHE A 128 -0.87 -12.03 -3.58
C PHE A 128 -1.53 -12.02 -4.97
N HIS A 129 -0.78 -11.67 -6.02
CA HIS A 129 -1.33 -11.64 -7.38
C HIS A 129 -1.72 -13.05 -7.85
N SER A 130 -0.92 -14.07 -7.56
CA SER A 130 -1.26 -15.46 -7.87
C SER A 130 -2.54 -15.92 -7.16
N THR A 131 -2.78 -15.44 -5.94
CA THR A 131 -3.98 -15.78 -5.16
C THR A 131 -5.23 -15.12 -5.75
N PHE A 132 -5.24 -13.79 -5.85
CA PHE A 132 -6.47 -13.03 -6.05
C PHE A 132 -6.72 -12.60 -7.48
N LEU A 133 -5.70 -12.55 -8.35
CA LEU A 133 -5.91 -12.13 -9.74
C LEU A 133 -6.86 -13.10 -10.45
N VAL A 134 -6.63 -14.40 -10.27
CA VAL A 134 -7.44 -15.47 -10.84
C VAL A 134 -8.88 -15.50 -10.28
N GLN A 135 -9.08 -15.00 -9.06
CA GLN A 135 -10.41 -14.96 -8.45
C GLN A 135 -11.36 -13.97 -9.13
N HIS A 136 -10.85 -12.92 -9.79
CA HIS A 136 -11.68 -12.08 -10.65
C HIS A 136 -12.29 -12.89 -11.79
N TRP A 137 -11.48 -13.72 -12.44
CA TRP A 137 -11.97 -14.57 -13.54
C TRP A 137 -12.94 -15.64 -13.03
N LEU A 138 -12.58 -16.32 -11.95
CA LEU A 138 -13.40 -17.37 -11.35
C LEU A 138 -14.74 -16.84 -10.81
N GLY A 139 -14.78 -15.63 -10.25
CA GLY A 139 -16.02 -14.95 -9.90
C GLY A 139 -16.87 -14.59 -11.12
N ASN A 140 -16.24 -14.12 -12.19
CA ASN A 140 -16.94 -13.82 -13.46
C ASN A 140 -17.52 -15.07 -14.13
N GLN A 141 -16.88 -16.24 -13.96
CA GLN A 141 -17.39 -17.54 -14.41
C GLN A 141 -18.58 -18.05 -13.58
N GLY A 142 -18.91 -17.38 -12.47
CA GLY A 142 -20.11 -17.67 -11.69
C GLY A 142 -19.87 -18.44 -10.40
N MET A 143 -18.64 -18.54 -9.88
CA MET A 143 -18.40 -19.13 -8.56
C MET A 143 -18.82 -18.14 -7.44
N PRO A 144 -19.89 -18.43 -6.69
CA PRO A 144 -20.37 -17.56 -5.62
C PRO A 144 -19.46 -17.65 -4.39
N ARG A 145 -19.45 -16.60 -3.58
CA ARG A 145 -18.70 -16.60 -2.31
C ARG A 145 -19.35 -17.50 -1.27
N ARG A 146 -18.55 -17.97 -0.31
CA ARG A 146 -19.00 -18.75 0.88
C ARG A 146 -19.52 -20.17 0.57
N TYR A 147 -19.09 -20.75 -0.53
CA TYR A 147 -19.33 -22.16 -0.84
C TYR A 147 -18.20 -23.01 -0.25
N ALA A 148 -18.56 -24.12 0.39
CA ALA A 148 -17.58 -25.03 0.99
C ALA A 148 -17.02 -26.02 -0.04
N ASP A 149 -17.87 -26.43 -0.99
CA ASP A 149 -17.57 -27.35 -2.08
C ASP A 149 -18.18 -26.88 -3.41
N TYR A 150 -17.73 -27.47 -4.51
CA TYR A 150 -18.21 -27.22 -5.87
C TYR A 150 -18.08 -28.51 -6.69
N LEU A 151 -18.80 -28.61 -7.81
CA LEU A 151 -18.78 -29.82 -8.63
C LEU A 151 -17.55 -29.83 -9.55
N PRO A 152 -16.93 -30.99 -9.80
CA PRO A 152 -15.84 -31.10 -10.78
C PRO A 152 -16.25 -30.66 -12.19
N THR A 153 -17.54 -30.77 -12.53
CA THR A 153 -18.12 -30.36 -13.81
C THR A 153 -18.17 -28.84 -14.01
N ASP A 154 -18.04 -28.05 -12.94
CA ASP A 154 -18.15 -26.58 -12.99
C ASP A 154 -16.89 -25.93 -13.59
N GLY A 155 -15.77 -26.66 -13.66
CA GLY A 155 -14.52 -26.17 -14.26
C GLY A 155 -13.70 -25.22 -13.38
N PHE A 156 -14.07 -25.01 -12.11
CA PHE A 156 -13.37 -24.10 -11.18
C PHE A 156 -12.08 -24.67 -10.58
N THR A 157 -11.83 -25.98 -10.74
CA THR A 157 -10.75 -26.71 -10.05
C THR A 157 -9.37 -26.15 -10.29
N PHE A 158 -9.05 -25.79 -11.54
CA PHE A 158 -7.72 -25.29 -11.89
C PHE A 158 -7.43 -23.93 -11.23
N LEU A 159 -8.37 -22.99 -11.32
CA LEU A 159 -8.20 -21.64 -10.79
C LEU A 159 -8.21 -21.62 -9.26
N ASN A 160 -9.04 -22.46 -8.61
CA ASN A 160 -8.98 -22.65 -7.15
C ASN A 160 -7.65 -23.26 -6.71
N SER A 161 -7.15 -24.27 -7.41
CA SER A 161 -5.83 -24.88 -7.12
C SER A 161 -4.71 -23.85 -7.25
N PHE A 162 -4.71 -23.05 -8.32
CA PHE A 162 -3.72 -21.99 -8.52
C PHE A 162 -3.79 -20.91 -7.44
N SER A 163 -5.01 -20.46 -7.10
CA SER A 163 -5.25 -19.52 -6.02
C SER A 163 -4.75 -20.04 -4.67
N THR A 164 -4.94 -21.35 -4.41
CA THR A 164 -4.47 -22.02 -3.19
C THR A 164 -2.95 -22.04 -3.08
N VAL A 165 -2.25 -22.35 -4.18
CA VAL A 165 -0.78 -22.29 -4.22
C VAL A 165 -0.29 -20.87 -3.91
N GLY A 166 -0.92 -19.86 -4.54
CA GLY A 166 -0.66 -18.46 -4.23
C GLY A 166 -0.86 -18.13 -2.75
N ALA A 167 -1.93 -18.64 -2.15
CA ALA A 167 -2.27 -18.38 -0.75
C ALA A 167 -1.24 -18.97 0.22
N PHE A 168 -0.72 -20.18 -0.08
CA PHE A 168 0.38 -20.76 0.71
C PHE A 168 1.68 -19.96 0.57
N ILE A 169 2.00 -19.47 -0.63
CA ILE A 169 3.17 -18.58 -0.84
C ILE A 169 3.00 -17.29 -0.02
N LEU A 170 1.80 -16.71 -0.03
CA LEU A 170 1.46 -15.52 0.73
C LEU A 170 1.52 -15.75 2.23
N GLY A 171 1.06 -16.90 2.72
CA GLY A 171 1.22 -17.29 4.12
C GLY A 171 2.71 -17.43 4.50
N ALA A 172 3.49 -18.10 3.65
CA ALA A 172 4.92 -18.28 3.86
C ALA A 172 5.72 -16.97 3.79
N SER A 173 5.22 -15.94 3.09
CA SER A 173 5.89 -14.63 3.02
C SER A 173 5.96 -13.91 4.39
N THR A 174 5.10 -14.27 5.34
CA THR A 174 5.17 -13.74 6.70
C THR A 174 6.39 -14.22 7.49
N LEU A 175 6.96 -15.38 7.15
CA LEU A 175 8.11 -15.96 7.83
C LEU A 175 9.38 -15.11 7.70
N PRO A 176 9.83 -14.69 6.49
CA PRO A 176 10.98 -13.79 6.38
C PRO A 176 10.70 -12.46 7.08
N PHE A 177 9.48 -11.94 7.06
CA PHE A 177 9.15 -10.71 7.78
C PHE A 177 9.38 -10.85 9.29
N LEU A 178 8.78 -11.88 9.92
CA LEU A 178 8.92 -12.13 11.35
C LEU A 178 10.38 -12.37 11.74
N TRP A 179 11.11 -13.12 10.91
CA TRP A 179 12.54 -13.33 11.11
C TRP A 179 13.34 -12.02 11.00
N ASN A 180 13.02 -11.16 10.03
CA ASN A 180 13.67 -9.87 9.86
C ASN A 180 13.48 -8.99 11.09
N VAL A 181 12.25 -8.88 11.58
CA VAL A 181 11.91 -8.11 12.79
C VAL A 181 12.65 -8.66 14.01
N PHE A 182 12.62 -9.99 14.22
CA PHE A 182 13.29 -10.62 15.35
C PHE A 182 14.82 -10.42 15.32
N LYS A 183 15.45 -10.72 14.19
CA LYS A 183 16.91 -10.58 14.00
C LYS A 183 17.32 -9.13 14.14
N SER A 184 16.65 -8.22 13.45
CA SER A 184 17.02 -6.79 13.40
C SER A 184 16.77 -6.09 14.73
N TYR A 185 15.74 -6.48 15.48
CA TYR A 185 15.52 -5.94 16.82
C TYR A 185 16.66 -6.26 17.79
N ARG A 186 17.27 -7.44 17.69
CA ARG A 186 18.35 -7.91 18.59
C ARG A 186 19.75 -7.58 18.09
N TYR A 187 19.98 -7.73 16.79
CA TYR A 187 21.30 -7.74 16.16
C TYR A 187 21.40 -6.85 14.92
N GLY A 188 20.36 -6.07 14.60
CA GLY A 188 20.35 -5.15 13.47
C GLY A 188 21.36 -4.01 13.63
N GLU A 189 21.72 -3.40 12.50
CA GLU A 189 22.60 -2.25 12.46
C GLU A 189 22.01 -1.09 13.29
N VAL A 190 22.82 -0.53 14.18
CA VAL A 190 22.40 0.52 15.10
C VAL A 190 22.42 1.86 14.36
N VAL A 191 21.31 2.59 14.45
CA VAL A 191 21.17 3.92 13.89
C VAL A 191 21.71 4.94 14.90
N THR A 192 22.69 5.73 14.48
CA THR A 192 23.28 6.81 15.29
C THR A 192 22.86 8.21 14.82
N VAL A 193 21.96 8.28 13.84
CA VAL A 193 21.50 9.52 13.20
C VAL A 193 20.00 9.73 13.43
N ASP A 194 19.55 10.97 13.37
CA ASP A 194 18.14 11.32 13.56
C ASP A 194 17.26 10.87 12.38
N ASP A 195 17.84 10.86 11.18
CA ASP A 195 17.22 10.46 9.93
C ASP A 195 18.04 9.38 9.19
N PRO A 196 17.67 8.09 9.31
CA PRO A 196 18.34 7.00 8.60
C PRO A 196 18.00 6.94 7.10
N TRP A 197 16.96 7.66 6.64
CA TRP A 197 16.51 7.66 5.24
C TRP A 197 17.00 8.88 4.46
N GLY A 198 17.66 9.82 5.14
CA GLY A 198 18.38 10.97 4.57
C GLY A 198 17.51 12.19 4.26
N TYR A 199 16.36 12.01 3.62
CA TYR A 199 15.49 13.11 3.16
C TYR A 199 14.13 13.14 3.87
N GLY A 200 14.10 12.84 5.16
CA GLY A 200 12.92 12.88 6.02
C GLY A 200 12.27 14.27 6.05
N ASN A 201 10.95 14.31 5.93
CA ASN A 201 10.19 15.55 5.75
C ASN A 201 9.53 16.03 7.04
N SER A 202 8.72 15.16 7.64
CA SER A 202 7.92 15.39 8.85
C SER A 202 8.80 15.61 10.08
N LEU A 203 8.24 16.27 11.10
CA LEU A 203 8.91 16.57 12.37
C LEU A 203 9.52 15.35 13.07
N GLU A 204 8.98 14.17 12.82
CA GLU A 204 9.50 12.93 13.41
C GLU A 204 10.99 12.73 13.07
N TRP A 205 11.46 13.16 11.90
CA TRP A 205 12.85 12.97 11.48
C TRP A 205 13.80 14.02 12.04
N ALA A 206 13.33 14.98 12.85
CA ALA A 206 14.15 15.98 13.53
C ALA A 206 14.52 15.62 14.98
N THR A 207 14.10 14.44 15.47
CA THR A 207 14.45 13.93 16.81
C THR A 207 15.29 12.66 16.70
N SER A 208 15.83 12.18 17.82
CA SER A 208 16.69 10.98 17.85
C SER A 208 15.98 9.68 17.46
N CYS A 209 16.77 8.65 17.15
CA CYS A 209 16.33 7.27 16.91
C CYS A 209 16.94 6.32 17.97
N PRO A 210 16.18 5.82 18.96
CA PRO A 210 14.77 6.11 19.25
C PRO A 210 14.56 7.50 19.89
N PRO A 211 13.35 8.07 19.83
CA PRO A 211 13.02 9.31 20.51
C PRO A 211 13.17 9.21 22.04
N PRO A 212 13.48 10.33 22.73
CA PRO A 212 13.42 10.38 24.19
C PRO A 212 11.98 10.19 24.69
N ARG A 213 11.81 9.94 26.00
CA ARG A 213 10.50 9.68 26.63
C ARG A 213 9.43 10.73 26.31
N HIS A 214 9.82 11.99 26.11
CA HIS A 214 8.93 13.10 25.78
C HIS A 214 9.08 13.59 24.33
N ASN A 215 9.48 12.68 23.43
CA ASN A 215 9.62 12.83 21.97
C ASN A 215 10.70 13.79 21.46
N PHE A 216 10.90 14.96 22.07
CA PHE A 216 11.81 15.98 21.58
C PHE A 216 12.73 16.51 22.68
N SER A 217 14.02 16.61 22.37
CA SER A 217 14.97 17.41 23.14
C SER A 217 14.93 18.87 22.71
N GLU A 218 14.85 19.09 21.39
CA GLU A 218 14.74 20.40 20.76
C GLU A 218 13.73 20.33 19.62
N LEU A 219 13.00 21.43 19.39
CA LEU A 219 12.04 21.54 18.28
C LEU A 219 12.62 22.44 17.19
N PRO A 220 12.62 22.01 15.92
CA PRO A 220 13.00 22.88 14.82
C PRO A 220 11.95 23.96 14.61
N ARG A 221 12.38 25.10 14.06
CA ARG A 221 11.45 26.17 13.69
C ARG A 221 10.61 25.73 12.49
N ILE A 222 9.30 25.58 12.69
CA ILE A 222 8.36 25.16 11.64
C ILE A 222 8.06 26.33 10.70
N ARG A 223 8.36 26.18 9.41
CA ARG A 223 8.13 27.20 8.37
C ARG A 223 7.43 26.69 7.12
N SER A 224 7.35 25.37 6.93
CA SER A 224 6.72 24.70 5.79
C SER A 224 6.13 23.35 6.21
N GLU A 225 5.60 22.60 5.24
CA GLU A 225 5.11 21.25 5.43
C GLU A 225 6.22 20.21 5.69
N ARG A 226 7.50 20.58 5.49
CA ARG A 226 8.68 19.68 5.63
C ARG A 226 9.73 20.24 6.60
N PRO A 227 9.41 20.39 7.90
CA PRO A 227 10.30 21.06 8.85
C PRO A 227 11.62 20.32 9.13
N ALA A 228 11.65 18.97 9.07
CA ALA A 228 12.90 18.23 9.25
C ALA A 228 13.84 18.40 8.04
N PHE A 229 13.27 18.44 6.84
CA PHE A 229 14.04 18.68 5.62
C PHE A 229 14.70 20.06 5.62
N GLU A 230 13.97 21.12 6.00
CA GLU A 230 14.56 22.47 6.12
C GLU A 230 15.64 22.57 7.20
N LEU A 231 15.52 21.81 8.29
CA LEU A 231 16.53 21.74 9.35
C LEU A 231 17.83 21.12 8.83
N HIS A 232 17.74 19.96 8.15
CA HIS A 232 18.90 19.22 7.66
C HIS A 232 19.51 19.84 6.39
N TYR A 233 18.70 20.54 5.58
CA TYR A 233 19.11 21.16 4.33
C TYR A 233 18.79 22.67 4.27
N PRO A 234 19.42 23.53 5.10
CA PRO A 234 19.09 24.97 5.13
C PRO A 234 19.28 25.67 3.79
N HIS A 235 20.28 25.24 3.01
CA HIS A 235 20.60 25.76 1.68
C HIS A 235 19.51 25.48 0.63
N MET A 236 18.60 24.54 0.89
CA MET A 236 17.49 24.21 -0.02
C MET A 236 16.26 25.08 0.19
N SER A 237 16.18 25.84 1.29
CA SER A 237 14.96 26.58 1.68
C SER A 237 14.52 27.62 0.65
N GLU A 238 15.45 28.34 0.02
CA GLU A 238 15.15 29.29 -1.05
C GLU A 238 14.66 28.58 -2.31
N ARG A 239 15.37 27.53 -2.71
CA ARG A 239 15.04 26.72 -3.88
C ARG A 239 13.66 26.07 -3.77
N MET A 240 13.32 25.52 -2.60
CA MET A 240 12.01 24.94 -2.32
C MET A 240 10.87 25.92 -2.54
N ARG A 241 11.08 27.21 -2.26
CA ARG A 241 10.08 28.27 -2.44
C ARG A 241 10.01 28.73 -3.89
N ALA A 242 11.17 28.92 -4.53
CA ALA A 242 11.25 29.38 -5.91
C ALA A 242 10.69 28.32 -6.89
N GLU A 243 10.98 27.04 -6.68
CA GLU A 243 10.58 25.94 -7.57
C GLU A 243 9.24 25.29 -7.18
N ALA A 244 8.50 25.84 -6.21
CA ALA A 244 7.26 25.23 -5.68
C ALA A 244 6.13 25.12 -6.73
N HIS A 245 6.09 26.03 -7.70
CA HIS A 245 5.04 26.11 -8.72
C HIS A 245 5.63 26.12 -10.12
N VAL A 246 5.06 25.31 -11.00
CA VAL A 246 5.42 25.29 -12.42
C VAL A 246 5.09 26.67 -13.03
N GLY A 247 6.11 27.36 -13.54
CA GLY A 247 5.96 28.66 -14.21
C GLY A 247 6.29 29.90 -13.37
N GLY A 248 6.79 29.73 -12.13
CA GLY A 248 7.19 30.82 -11.25
C GLY A 248 8.68 31.20 -11.33
N GLY A 249 9.19 31.53 -12.52
CA GLY A 249 10.49 32.21 -12.66
C GLY A 249 11.62 31.36 -13.24
N HIS A 250 11.62 31.22 -14.56
CA HIS A 250 12.66 31.71 -15.49
C HIS A 250 12.09 31.68 -16.91
#